data_AF-A0A7X5QR06-F1
#
_entry.id   AF-A0A7X5QR06-F1
#
_cell.length_a   1.000
_cell.length_b   1.000
_cell.length_c   1.000
_cell.angle_alpha   90.00
_cell.angle_beta   90.00
_cell.angle_gamma   90.00
#
_symmetry.space_group_name_H-M   'P 1'
#
loop_
_entity.id
_entity.type
_entity.pdbx_description
1 polymer ?
#
loop_
_entity_poly.entity_id
_entity_poly.type
_entity_poly.pdbx_seq_one_letter_code
_entity_poly.pdbx_strand_id
1 'polypeptide(L)'
;MTTYSYLEYFLTLLGWVVNNGLWNVLLATGLFVLPLTFKMIGIWLRVREEGEDEGNKGMLSVTRIENTLYGAFLVMIVCCVPLVNVSLSTITYDDSRAKSCGTWTPKPAETGYASVISSL
;
A
#
# COMPACT_ATOMS: atom_id res chain seq x y z
N MET A 1 0.48 11.75 -16.77
CA MET A 1 -0.56 10.77 -17.20
C MET A 1 -1.72 11.57 -17.74
N THR A 2 -2.19 11.26 -18.95
CA THR A 2 -3.32 11.96 -19.60
C THR A 2 -4.57 11.09 -19.48
N THR A 3 -5.64 11.63 -18.94
CA THR A 3 -6.95 10.93 -18.85
C THR A 3 -7.92 11.53 -19.86
N TYR A 4 -8.71 10.69 -20.51
CA TYR A 4 -9.63 11.11 -21.57
C TYR A 4 -11.09 11.21 -21.10
N SER A 5 -11.39 10.65 -19.94
CA SER A 5 -12.70 10.72 -19.30
C SER A 5 -12.63 11.46 -17.96
N TYR A 6 -13.63 12.30 -17.69
CA TYR A 6 -13.72 13.03 -16.42
C TYR A 6 -13.80 12.07 -15.23
N LEU A 7 -14.56 10.98 -15.39
CA LEU A 7 -14.72 9.97 -14.34
C LEU A 7 -13.40 9.23 -14.06
N GLU A 8 -12.61 8.95 -15.11
CA GLU A 8 -11.28 8.34 -14.98
C GLU A 8 -10.32 9.27 -14.22
N TYR A 9 -10.33 10.56 -14.54
CA TYR A 9 -9.56 11.57 -13.83
C TYR A 9 -9.88 11.57 -12.32
N PHE A 10 -11.17 11.61 -11.95
CA PHE A 10 -11.57 11.67 -10.54
C PHE A 10 -11.31 10.37 -9.79
N LEU A 11 -11.59 9.21 -10.40
CA LEU A 11 -11.35 7.90 -9.77
C LEU A 11 -9.87 7.60 -9.57
N THR A 12 -9.00 8.02 -10.50
CA THR A 12 -7.56 7.85 -10.34
C THR A 12 -7.03 8.70 -9.18
N LEU A 13 -7.48 9.95 -9.06
CA LEU A 13 -7.12 10.82 -7.94
C LEU A 13 -7.64 10.26 -6.60
N LEU A 14 -8.92 9.91 -6.54
CA LEU A 14 -9.55 9.34 -5.33
C LEU A 14 -8.88 8.02 -4.91
N GLY A 15 -8.61 7.14 -5.87
CA GLY A 15 -7.94 5.86 -5.62
C GLY A 15 -6.59 6.05 -4.95
N TRP A 16 -5.84 7.07 -5.35
CA TRP A 16 -4.55 7.39 -4.73
C TRP A 16 -4.69 7.97 -3.32
N VAL A 17 -5.66 8.88 -3.09
CA VAL A 17 -5.96 9.40 -1.75
C VAL A 17 -6.29 8.27 -0.78
N VAL A 18 -7.17 7.37 -1.20
CA VAL A 18 -7.60 6.22 -0.40
C VAL A 18 -6.42 5.27 -0.16
N ASN A 19 -5.60 4.99 -1.18
CA ASN A 19 -4.42 4.14 -1.04
C ASN A 19 -3.41 4.70 -0.02
N ASN A 20 -3.07 5.99 -0.11
CA ASN A 20 -2.17 6.64 0.84
C ASN A 20 -2.77 6.72 2.24
N GLY A 21 -4.06 7.00 2.35
CA GLY A 21 -4.79 6.99 3.62
C GLY A 21 -4.75 5.62 4.30
N LEU A 22 -5.05 4.54 3.56
CA LEU A 22 -4.98 3.17 4.06
C LEU A 22 -3.57 2.82 4.54
N TRP A 23 -2.54 3.17 3.76
CA TRP A 23 -1.16 2.90 4.13
C TRP A 23 -0.74 3.66 5.39
N ASN A 24 -1.13 4.94 5.51
CA ASN A 24 -0.89 5.73 6.72
C ASN A 24 -1.56 5.12 7.96
N VAL A 25 -2.79 4.61 7.83
CA VAL A 25 -3.48 3.92 8.94
C VAL A 25 -2.75 2.63 9.31
N LEU A 26 -2.33 1.82 8.33
CA LEU A 26 -1.59 0.58 8.57
C LEU A 26 -0.26 0.83 9.29
N LEU A 27 0.47 1.89 8.91
CA LEU A 27 1.71 2.29 9.58
C LEU A 27 1.46 2.86 10.98
N ALA A 28 0.49 3.77 11.14
CA ALA A 28 0.19 4.41 12.41
C ALA A 28 -0.31 3.43 13.47
N THR A 29 -1.10 2.42 13.05
CA THR A 29 -1.62 1.37 13.93
C THR A 29 -0.64 0.21 14.12
N GLY A 30 0.37 0.08 13.25
CA GLY A 30 1.29 -1.06 13.23
C GLY A 30 0.62 -2.38 12.83
N LEU A 31 -0.58 -2.35 12.24
CA LEU A 31 -1.34 -3.56 11.91
C LEU A 31 -0.59 -4.50 10.95
N PHE A 32 0.31 -3.94 10.12
CA PHE A 32 1.16 -4.71 9.21
C PHE A 32 2.07 -5.72 9.94
N VAL A 33 2.34 -5.53 11.23
CA VAL A 33 3.20 -6.41 12.04
C VAL A 33 2.46 -7.68 12.49
N LEU A 34 1.13 -7.65 12.58
CA LEU A 34 0.32 -8.80 13.01
C LEU A 34 0.57 -10.10 12.23
N PRO A 35 0.55 -10.12 10.88
CA PRO A 35 0.82 -11.36 10.14
C PRO A 35 2.23 -11.93 10.42
N LEU A 36 3.22 -11.07 10.67
CA LEU A 36 4.58 -11.48 11.02
C LEU A 36 4.62 -12.14 12.41
N THR A 37 3.95 -11.55 13.40
CA THR A 37 3.92 -12.09 14.76
C THR A 37 3.17 -13.42 14.81
N PHE A 38 2.04 -13.56 14.12
CA PHE A 38 1.35 -14.85 13.98
C PHE A 38 2.25 -15.92 13.34
N LYS A 39 3.00 -15.57 12.30
CA LYS A 39 3.94 -16.50 11.65
C LYS A 39 5.07 -16.91 12.61
N MET A 40 5.65 -15.97 13.36
CA MET A 40 6.69 -16.26 14.34
C MET A 40 6.21 -17.19 15.46
N ILE A 41 5.02 -16.92 16.02
CA ILE A 41 4.40 -17.77 17.04
C ILE A 41 4.15 -19.18 16.47
N GLY A 42 3.69 -19.29 15.23
CA GLY A 42 3.48 -20.58 14.57
C GLY A 42 4.76 -21.41 14.43
N ILE A 43 5.90 -20.77 14.09
CA ILE A 43 7.20 -21.45 14.04
C ILE A 43 7.64 -21.86 15.45
N TRP A 44 7.48 -20.97 16.43
CA TRP A 44 7.82 -21.24 17.81
C TRP A 44 7.04 -22.43 18.40
N LEU A 45 5.74 -22.54 18.12
CA LEU A 45 4.92 -23.68 18.52
C LEU A 45 5.37 -24.98 17.84
N ARG A 46 5.69 -24.95 16.53
CA ARG A 46 6.19 -26.12 15.81
C ARG A 46 7.49 -26.67 16.39
N VAL A 47 8.46 -25.80 16.72
CA VAL A 47 9.73 -26.25 17.32
C VAL A 47 9.53 -26.81 18.73
N ARG A 48 8.47 -26.40 19.44
CA ARG A 48 8.10 -27.02 20.73
C ARG A 48 7.49 -28.41 20.58
N GLU A 49 6.80 -28.68 19.47
CA GLU A 49 6.23 -30.00 19.15
C GLU A 49 7.30 -30.99 18.65
N GLU A 50 8.43 -30.49 18.12
CA GLU A 50 9.55 -31.32 17.67
C GLU A 50 10.18 -32.10 18.84
N GLY A 51 10.52 -33.39 18.60
CA GLY A 51 11.08 -34.29 19.61
C GLY A 51 12.53 -33.97 20.01
N GLU A 52 13.10 -34.68 20.99
CA GLU A 52 14.52 -34.50 21.39
C GLU A 52 15.53 -34.84 20.28
N ASP A 53 15.07 -35.49 19.21
CA ASP A 53 15.90 -35.98 18.10
C ASP A 53 16.47 -34.87 17.19
N GLU A 54 15.94 -33.64 17.27
CA GLU A 54 16.47 -32.50 16.47
C GLU A 54 17.63 -31.72 17.14
N GLY A 55 18.08 -32.13 18.34
CA GLY A 55 19.19 -31.48 19.03
C GLY A 55 18.83 -30.12 19.63
N ASN A 56 19.71 -29.11 19.51
CA ASN A 56 19.51 -27.81 20.17
C ASN A 56 18.37 -26.99 19.54
N LYS A 57 17.15 -27.19 20.07
CA LYS A 57 15.89 -26.54 19.65
C LYS A 57 15.96 -25.00 19.67
N GLY A 58 16.79 -24.43 20.54
CA GLY A 58 16.98 -22.97 20.61
C GLY A 58 17.68 -22.40 19.38
N MET A 59 18.77 -23.02 18.95
CA MET A 59 19.52 -22.58 17.76
C MET A 59 18.69 -22.75 16.48
N LEU A 60 17.93 -23.85 16.40
CA LEU A 60 17.13 -24.19 15.24
C LEU A 60 15.91 -23.28 15.06
N SER A 61 15.21 -22.96 16.15
CA SER A 61 14.07 -22.03 16.11
C SER A 61 14.48 -20.62 15.68
N VAL A 62 15.60 -20.11 16.20
CA VAL A 62 16.09 -18.77 15.86
C VAL A 62 16.41 -18.69 14.36
N THR A 63 17.13 -19.67 13.82
CA THR A 63 17.51 -19.69 12.39
C THR A 63 16.29 -19.77 11.47
N ARG A 64 15.28 -20.56 11.83
CA ARG A 64 14.02 -20.68 11.05
C ARG A 64 13.19 -19.39 11.09
N ILE A 65 13.12 -18.74 12.26
CA ILE A 65 12.43 -17.45 12.43
C ILE A 65 13.15 -16.36 11.64
N GLU A 66 14.49 -16.30 11.73
CA GLU A 66 15.32 -15.32 11.04
C GLU A 66 15.17 -15.40 9.52
N ASN A 67 15.28 -16.60 8.93
CA ASN A 67 15.07 -16.78 7.49
C ASN A 67 13.65 -16.37 7.06
N THR A 68 12.65 -16.69 7.87
CA THR A 68 11.24 -16.31 7.59
C THR A 68 11.06 -14.79 7.64
N LEU A 69 11.68 -14.12 8.61
CA LEU A 69 11.65 -12.67 8.74
C LEU A 69 12.33 -12.00 7.54
N TYR A 70 13.50 -12.47 7.11
CA TYR A 70 14.17 -11.92 5.92
C TYR A 70 13.31 -12.00 4.67
N GLY A 71 12.69 -13.16 4.43
CA GLY A 71 11.76 -13.33 3.30
C GLY A 71 10.56 -12.38 3.41
N ALA A 72 9.97 -12.25 4.60
CA ALA A 72 8.81 -11.41 4.79
C ALA A 72 9.12 -9.90 4.68
N PHE A 73 10.29 -9.46 5.16
CA PHE A 73 10.76 -8.08 4.99
C PHE A 73 11.00 -7.74 3.52
N LEU A 74 11.58 -8.67 2.74
CA LEU A 74 11.77 -8.47 1.31
C LEU A 74 10.42 -8.26 0.61
N VAL A 75 9.44 -9.12 0.88
CA VAL A 75 8.08 -8.99 0.31
C VAL A 75 7.44 -7.66 0.71
N MET A 76 7.57 -7.24 1.96
CA MET A 76 7.04 -5.97 2.44
C MET A 76 7.62 -4.77 1.68
N ILE A 77 8.95 -4.72 1.52
CA ILE A 77 9.63 -3.62 0.83
C ILE A 77 9.25 -3.57 -0.64
N VAL A 78 9.13 -4.71 -1.31
CA VAL A 78 8.87 -4.78 -2.75
C VAL A 78 7.40 -4.58 -3.09
N CYS A 79 6.48 -5.13 -2.29
CA CYS A 79 5.06 -5.18 -2.64
C CYS A 79 4.17 -4.20 -1.87
N CYS A 80 4.54 -3.85 -0.64
CA CYS A 80 3.64 -3.15 0.28
C CYS A 80 4.03 -1.69 0.52
N VAL A 81 5.33 -1.37 0.50
CA VAL A 81 5.77 0.01 0.68
C VAL A 81 5.58 0.78 -0.63
N PRO A 82 4.78 1.85 -0.65
CA PRO A 82 4.66 2.74 -1.80
C PRO A 82 5.95 3.58 -1.90
N LEU A 83 7.01 2.99 -2.45
CA LEU A 83 8.31 3.65 -2.61
C LEU A 83 8.28 4.81 -3.62
N VAL A 84 7.30 4.81 -4.53
CA VAL A 84 7.15 5.84 -5.55
C VAL A 84 6.02 6.78 -5.15
N ASN A 85 6.39 7.98 -4.69
CA ASN A 85 5.46 9.08 -4.53
C ASN A 85 5.13 9.66 -5.92
N VAL A 86 4.02 9.21 -6.51
CA VAL A 86 3.51 9.79 -7.75
C VAL A 86 2.81 11.11 -7.41
N SER A 87 3.39 12.22 -7.86
CA SER A 87 2.75 13.54 -7.72
C SER A 87 1.54 13.62 -8.65
N LEU A 88 0.35 13.77 -8.07
CA LEU A 88 -0.92 13.93 -8.81
C LEU A 88 -1.10 15.33 -9.39
N SER A 89 -0.23 16.28 -9.02
CA SER A 89 -0.21 17.64 -9.58
C SER A 89 -0.05 17.66 -11.11
N THR A 90 0.38 16.55 -11.70
CA THR A 90 0.71 16.41 -13.12
C THR A 90 -0.28 15.56 -13.93
N ILE A 91 -1.44 15.16 -13.36
CA ILE A 91 -2.50 14.56 -14.19
C ILE A 91 -3.15 15.66 -15.02
N THR A 92 -3.05 15.52 -16.34
CA THR A 92 -3.63 16.45 -17.31
C THR A 92 -4.92 15.86 -17.87
N TYR A 93 -6.02 16.61 -17.78
CA TYR A 93 -7.29 16.27 -18.43
C TYR A 93 -7.32 16.86 -19.84
N ASP A 94 -7.60 16.04 -20.86
CA ASP A 94 -7.77 16.51 -22.24
C ASP A 94 -9.23 16.90 -22.51
N ASP A 95 -9.48 18.22 -22.53
CA ASP A 95 -10.79 18.81 -22.80
C ASP A 95 -11.21 18.78 -24.28
N SER A 96 -10.35 18.31 -25.20
CA SER A 96 -10.59 18.37 -26.65
C SER A 96 -11.92 17.73 -27.06
N ARG A 97 -12.30 16.60 -26.44
CA ARG A 97 -13.55 15.89 -26.72
C ARG A 97 -14.77 16.47 -26.02
N ALA A 98 -14.61 17.04 -24.82
CA ALA A 98 -15.69 17.66 -24.07
C ALA A 98 -16.19 18.93 -24.79
N LYS A 99 -15.26 19.71 -25.36
CA LYS A 99 -15.57 20.91 -26.16
C LYS A 99 -16.47 20.62 -27.37
N SER A 100 -16.31 19.46 -28.01
CA SER A 100 -17.16 19.05 -29.14
C SER A 100 -18.61 18.75 -28.73
N CYS A 101 -18.84 18.43 -27.45
CA CYS A 101 -20.17 18.15 -26.92
C CYS A 101 -20.83 19.38 -26.25
N GLY A 102 -20.14 20.53 -26.23
CA GLY A 102 -20.64 21.77 -25.62
C GLY A 102 -20.77 21.73 -24.09
N THR A 103 -20.22 20.71 -23.43
CA THR A 103 -20.31 20.55 -21.98
C THR A 103 -19.05 21.10 -21.30
N TRP A 104 -19.24 21.85 -20.21
CA TRP A 104 -18.15 22.34 -19.36
C TRP A 104 -17.92 21.36 -18.21
N THR A 105 -16.70 20.86 -18.07
CA THR A 105 -16.28 20.02 -16.95
C THR A 105 -15.38 20.80 -16.01
N PRO A 106 -15.77 21.02 -14.74
CA PRO A 106 -14.98 21.81 -13.79
C PRO A 106 -13.67 21.08 -13.48
N LYS A 107 -12.56 21.81 -13.42
CA LYS A 107 -11.31 21.20 -12.96
C LYS A 107 -11.45 20.83 -11.47
N PRO A 108 -10.78 19.79 -10.99
CA PRO A 108 -10.87 19.36 -9.59
C PRO A 108 -10.58 20.45 -8.56
N ALA A 109 -9.65 21.36 -8.88
CA ALA A 109 -9.32 22.52 -8.07
C ALA A 109 -10.47 23.55 -7.97
N GLU A 110 -11.42 23.52 -8.90
CA GLU A 110 -12.61 24.38 -8.95
C GLU A 110 -13.85 23.68 -8.37
N THR A 111 -13.69 22.47 -7.81
CA THR A 111 -14.75 21.72 -7.14
C THR A 111 -14.61 21.79 -5.62
N GLY A 112 -15.63 21.35 -4.88
CA GLY A 112 -15.58 21.24 -3.41
C GLY A 112 -14.48 20.32 -2.86
N TYR A 113 -13.80 19.55 -3.72
CA TYR A 113 -12.68 18.67 -3.36
C TYR A 113 -11.32 19.37 -3.38
N ALA A 114 -11.26 20.67 -3.66
CA ALA A 114 -10.01 21.44 -3.75
C ALA A 114 -9.11 21.31 -2.50
N SER A 115 -9.69 21.27 -1.29
CA SER A 115 -8.95 21.12 -0.03
C SER A 115 -8.30 19.74 0.13
N VAL A 116 -8.96 18.70 -0.36
CA VAL A 116 -8.46 17.31 -0.33
C VAL A 116 -7.30 17.15 -1.31
N ILE A 117 -7.36 17.81 -2.46
CA ILE A 117 -6.34 17.71 -3.50
C ILE A 117 -5.10 18.54 -3.15
N SER A 118 -5.28 19.70 -2.51
CA SER A 118 -4.17 20.57 -2.12
C SER A 118 -3.36 20.04 -0.92
N SER A 119 -3.88 19.03 -0.23
CA SER A 119 -3.21 18.38 0.90
C SER A 119 -2.49 17.08 0.54
N LEU A 120 -2.52 16.68 -0.74
CA LEU A 120 -1.78 15.55 -1.29
C LEU A 120 -0.43 15.93 -1.90
#